data_AF-A0A9P6JEK7-F1
#
_entry.id   AF-A0A9P6JEK7-F1
#
_cell.length_a   1.000
_cell.length_b   1.000
_cell.length_c   1.000
_cell.angle_alpha   90.00
_cell.angle_beta   90.00
_cell.angle_gamma   90.00
#
_symmetry.space_group_name_H-M   'P 1'
#
loop_
_entity.id
_entity.type
_entity.pdbx_description
1 polymer ?
#
loop_
_entity_poly.entity_id
_entity_poly.type
_entity_poly.pdbx_seq_one_letter_code
_entity_poly.pdbx_strand_id
1 'polypeptide(L)'
;MSNSIEFAPLATSDPMDEEPITTKPTPRPKRNTLSARVERLTDAAISGLGPVLITIAFVLLSTTIFCFFTVFLPFHYQWKAGEGLFGNWAYILNVIWSWYLVWGIIGNYYFAVRTPPGAVLDGVASTGDAMFQDVLQEMETYTELPPTCKRCHLPKPERTHHCSVCKRCVLKYDHHCPWIHNCVGFYNHRYFVMFLTYLSTACVYFVLMGAGPFMLAADMDSENTWPYWLDQSIVAFSEVLAVAIGIAVGGMACWHWYLTLTAQTTLEQYNNAYIKKVCKKRGEKFTNMYDFGVIGNLQDFFNVGPRGHYPWYTALLPLRIPPIGNGKRFERSGRGYVLDFGEEDEDMPILALQIKAELENVTELIPADADHTWHFKVQCTKCRDIDSNLITFNAIDKAEMGSGRGESNLVMRCKFCKCEISADFASKPIPYNIENNDRFATIVTIECRGLELVGFEPREGWKAKGAESGTVFEEIDLTDGEWVDYDEKSEMPVGISKIEAKFVKVK
;
A
#
# COMPACT_ATOMS: atom_id res chain seq x y z
N MET A 1 -60.45 -10.79 6.68
CA MET A 1 -59.53 -10.48 5.56
C MET A 1 -60.12 -9.24 4.90
N SER A 2 -59.58 -8.04 4.97
CA SER A 2 -58.19 -7.55 5.02
C SER A 2 -58.15 -6.24 5.82
N ASN A 3 -57.24 -6.11 6.79
CA ASN A 3 -56.95 -4.82 7.43
C ASN A 3 -56.00 -4.04 6.53
N SER A 4 -56.50 -2.99 5.88
CA SER A 4 -55.70 -1.93 5.26
C SER A 4 -55.32 -0.92 6.34
N ILE A 5 -54.04 -0.86 6.69
CA ILE A 5 -53.50 0.22 7.52
C ILE A 5 -53.11 1.36 6.57
N GLU A 6 -53.95 2.40 6.52
CA GLU A 6 -53.59 3.70 5.96
C GLU A 6 -52.53 4.36 6.86
N PHE A 7 -51.38 4.72 6.28
CA PHE A 7 -50.44 5.63 6.93
C PHE A 7 -50.75 7.06 6.51
N ALA A 8 -50.93 7.93 7.51
CA ALA A 8 -51.26 9.34 7.36
C ALA A 8 -50.16 10.12 6.58
N PRO A 9 -50.53 11.14 5.79
CA PRO A 9 -49.56 12.03 5.18
C PRO A 9 -48.88 12.89 6.26
N LEU A 10 -47.55 12.82 6.33
CA LEU A 10 -46.75 13.74 7.13
C LEU A 10 -46.86 15.16 6.54
N ALA A 11 -47.20 16.11 7.39
CA ALA A 11 -47.37 17.51 7.05
C ALA A 11 -46.07 18.10 6.48
N THR A 12 -46.15 18.68 5.28
CA THR A 12 -45.10 19.52 4.70
C THR A 12 -45.07 20.84 5.48
N SER A 13 -43.94 21.13 6.11
CA SER A 13 -43.63 22.51 6.54
C SER A 13 -43.06 23.25 5.34
N ASP A 14 -43.61 24.44 5.07
CA ASP A 14 -43.13 25.35 4.03
C ASP A 14 -41.68 25.80 4.30
N PRO A 15 -40.93 26.15 3.24
CA PRO A 15 -39.48 26.28 3.26
C PRO A 15 -39.09 27.57 3.97
N MET A 16 -38.60 27.46 5.21
CA MET A 16 -37.84 28.54 5.82
C MET A 16 -36.41 28.48 5.28
N ASP A 17 -36.06 29.47 4.46
CA ASP A 17 -34.73 30.02 4.21
C ASP A 17 -33.54 29.23 4.77
N GLU A 18 -33.25 28.06 4.19
CA GLU A 18 -31.95 27.42 4.34
C GLU A 18 -31.12 27.75 3.10
N GLU A 19 -30.12 28.60 3.30
CA GLU A 19 -29.04 28.78 2.33
C GLU A 19 -28.57 27.41 1.81
N PRO A 20 -28.20 27.29 0.51
CA PRO A 20 -27.74 26.02 -0.03
C PRO A 20 -26.62 25.48 0.85
N ILE A 21 -26.80 24.27 1.38
CA ILE A 21 -25.79 23.54 2.14
C ILE A 21 -24.63 23.26 1.18
N THR A 22 -23.74 24.25 1.05
CA THR A 22 -22.45 24.12 0.42
C THR A 22 -21.52 23.44 1.43
N THR A 23 -21.76 22.16 1.71
CA THR A 23 -20.79 21.34 2.45
C THR A 23 -19.62 20.99 1.54
N LYS A 24 -18.87 22.00 1.09
CA LYS A 24 -17.42 21.84 1.12
C LYS A 24 -17.11 21.66 2.60
N PRO A 25 -16.69 20.47 3.07
CA PRO A 25 -16.34 20.30 4.47
C PRO A 25 -15.33 21.38 4.82
N THR A 26 -15.65 22.20 5.81
CA THR A 26 -14.70 23.15 6.39
C THR A 26 -13.42 22.37 6.68
N PRO A 27 -12.29 22.71 6.06
CA PRO A 27 -11.07 21.94 6.26
C PRO A 27 -10.76 21.99 7.75
N ARG A 28 -10.72 20.82 8.41
CA ARG A 28 -10.11 20.74 9.75
C ARG A 28 -8.77 21.46 9.68
N PRO A 29 -8.43 22.33 10.64
CA PRO A 29 -7.14 23.02 10.63
C PRO A 29 -6.06 21.97 10.47
N LYS A 30 -5.37 22.01 9.32
CA LYS A 30 -4.37 21.00 8.95
C LYS A 30 -3.31 21.05 10.05
N ARG A 31 -3.15 19.96 10.81
CA ARG A 31 -1.99 19.77 11.69
C ARG A 31 -0.76 20.07 10.85
N ASN A 32 -0.08 21.19 11.15
CA ASN A 32 0.96 21.74 10.30
C ASN A 32 2.29 21.04 10.63
N THR A 33 2.28 19.71 10.63
CA THR A 33 3.45 18.89 10.92
C THR A 33 4.44 18.97 9.76
N LEU A 34 5.73 18.81 10.06
CA LEU A 34 6.78 18.73 9.04
C LEU A 34 6.46 17.64 8.00
N SER A 35 5.99 16.47 8.45
CA SER A 35 5.58 15.36 7.57
C SER A 35 4.48 15.75 6.58
N ALA A 36 3.46 16.49 7.02
CA ALA A 36 2.37 16.93 6.15
C ALA A 36 2.81 18.02 5.17
N ARG A 37 3.85 18.81 5.49
CA ARG A 37 4.46 19.77 4.56
C ARG A 37 5.31 19.03 3.51
N VAL A 38 6.14 18.09 3.95
CA VAL A 38 6.95 17.24 3.06
C VAL A 38 6.06 16.47 2.08
N GLU A 39 5.00 15.80 2.55
CA GLU A 39 4.06 15.08 1.67
C GLU A 39 3.47 16.01 0.60
N ARG A 40 3.04 17.22 0.97
CA ARG A 40 2.48 18.20 0.01
C ARG A 40 3.49 18.67 -1.01
N LEU A 41 4.75 18.91 -0.59
CA LEU A 41 5.82 19.30 -1.50
C LEU A 41 6.16 18.17 -2.46
N THR A 42 6.27 16.94 -1.97
CA THR A 42 6.52 15.76 -2.79
C THR A 42 5.38 15.52 -3.79
N ASP A 43 4.12 15.60 -3.35
CA ASP A 43 2.96 15.47 -4.24
C ASP A 43 2.97 16.54 -5.35
N ALA A 44 3.27 17.79 -4.99
CA ALA A 44 3.33 18.90 -5.94
C ALA A 44 4.48 18.73 -6.94
N ALA A 45 5.66 18.30 -6.47
CA ALA A 45 6.81 18.00 -7.30
C ALA A 45 6.51 16.86 -8.29
N ILE A 46 5.90 15.77 -7.82
CA ILE A 46 5.51 14.63 -8.67
C ILE A 46 4.52 15.06 -9.75
N SER A 47 3.49 15.83 -9.37
CA SER A 47 2.50 16.32 -10.34
C SER A 47 3.12 17.29 -11.35
N GLY A 48 4.00 18.20 -10.92
CA GLY A 48 4.66 19.16 -11.80
C GLY A 48 5.68 18.53 -12.75
N LEU A 49 6.32 17.44 -12.32
CA LEU A 49 7.33 16.73 -13.11
C LEU A 49 6.71 15.91 -14.26
N GLY A 50 5.44 15.49 -14.14
CA GLY A 50 4.81 14.60 -15.11
C GLY A 50 4.81 15.12 -16.56
N PRO A 51 4.34 16.35 -16.86
CA PRO A 51 4.38 16.88 -18.24
C PRO A 51 5.79 16.96 -18.83
N VAL A 52 6.79 17.26 -17.99
CA VAL A 52 8.20 17.29 -18.39
C VAL A 52 8.68 15.88 -18.76
N LEU A 53 8.36 14.87 -17.94
CA LEU A 53 8.73 13.48 -18.22
C LEU A 53 8.07 12.93 -19.48
N ILE A 54 6.80 13.27 -19.74
CA ILE A 54 6.12 12.89 -20.99
C ILE A 54 6.83 13.52 -22.20
N THR A 55 7.21 14.79 -22.09
CA THR A 55 7.93 15.50 -23.16
C THR A 55 9.30 14.86 -23.42
N ILE A 56 10.04 14.56 -22.36
CA ILE A 56 11.33 13.86 -22.44
C ILE A 56 11.14 12.48 -23.11
N ALA A 57 10.15 11.69 -22.65
CA ALA A 57 9.88 10.37 -23.21
C ALA A 57 9.55 10.46 -24.71
N PHE A 58 8.76 11.45 -25.13
CA PHE A 58 8.43 11.67 -26.54
C PHE A 58 9.68 12.00 -27.38
N VAL A 59 10.55 12.88 -26.90
CA VAL A 59 11.79 13.26 -27.61
C VAL A 59 12.73 12.07 -27.73
N LEU A 60 12.94 11.32 -26.63
CA LEU A 60 13.81 10.16 -26.62
C LEU A 60 13.28 9.04 -27.54
N LEU A 61 11.98 8.72 -27.47
CA LEU A 61 11.35 7.73 -28.35
C LEU A 61 11.41 8.15 -29.82
N SER A 62 11.14 9.43 -30.13
CA SER A 62 11.21 9.92 -31.50
C SER A 62 12.64 9.82 -32.05
N THR A 63 13.64 10.13 -31.22
CA THR A 63 15.06 10.03 -31.59
C THR A 63 15.47 8.60 -31.87
N THR A 64 15.09 7.64 -31.03
CA THR A 64 15.43 6.22 -31.25
C THR A 64 14.68 5.65 -32.45
N ILE A 65 13.40 5.95 -32.64
CA ILE A 65 12.63 5.53 -33.83
C ILE A 65 13.29 6.06 -35.10
N PHE A 66 13.68 7.33 -35.11
CA PHE A 66 14.36 7.94 -36.24
C PHE A 66 15.72 7.29 -36.51
N CYS A 67 16.54 7.07 -35.47
CA CYS A 67 17.81 6.36 -35.56
C CYS A 67 17.63 4.95 -36.16
N PHE A 68 16.62 4.21 -35.71
CA PHE A 68 16.33 2.87 -36.22
C PHE A 68 16.07 2.85 -37.73
N PHE A 69 15.16 3.71 -38.21
CA PHE A 69 14.76 3.70 -39.63
C PHE A 69 15.80 4.32 -40.56
N THR A 70 16.69 5.18 -40.05
CA THR A 70 17.66 5.91 -40.88
C THR A 70 19.04 5.25 -40.89
N VAL A 71 19.38 4.49 -39.85
CA VAL A 71 20.69 3.83 -39.70
C VAL A 71 20.56 2.32 -39.58
N PHE A 72 19.82 1.82 -38.58
CA PHE A 72 19.89 0.39 -38.22
C PHE A 72 19.26 -0.50 -39.28
N LEU A 73 18.06 -0.15 -39.72
CA LEU A 73 17.34 -0.92 -40.73
C LEU A 73 18.10 -0.89 -42.08
N PRO A 74 18.57 0.27 -42.60
CA PRO A 74 19.40 0.31 -43.81
C PRO A 74 20.77 -0.37 -43.70
N PHE A 75 21.37 -0.41 -42.50
CA PHE A 75 22.64 -1.13 -42.27
C PHE A 75 22.51 -2.62 -42.55
N HIS A 76 21.46 -3.26 -42.02
CA HIS A 76 21.23 -4.69 -42.22
C HIS A 76 20.57 -5.01 -43.55
N TYR A 77 19.76 -4.09 -44.07
CA TYR A 77 18.95 -4.30 -45.24
C TYR A 77 19.10 -3.14 -46.21
N GLN A 78 20.09 -3.24 -47.07
CA GLN A 78 20.16 -2.36 -48.23
C GLN A 78 19.18 -2.87 -49.30
N TRP A 79 18.32 -1.98 -49.79
CA TRP A 79 17.41 -2.30 -50.89
C TRP A 79 18.23 -2.67 -52.14
N LYS A 80 18.24 -3.95 -52.51
CA LYS A 80 18.88 -4.42 -53.73
C LYS A 80 17.86 -4.44 -54.85
N ALA A 81 17.84 -3.35 -55.63
CA ALA A 81 17.08 -3.28 -56.87
C ALA A 81 17.57 -4.39 -57.83
N GLY A 82 16.83 -5.51 -57.92
CA GLY A 82 17.17 -6.63 -58.79
C GLY A 82 16.83 -8.02 -58.26
N GLU A 83 16.67 -8.21 -56.95
CA GLU A 83 16.37 -9.54 -56.36
C GLU A 83 14.88 -9.93 -56.41
N GLY A 84 14.04 -9.12 -57.08
CA GLY A 84 12.60 -9.36 -57.24
C GLY A 84 11.79 -9.22 -55.95
N LEU A 85 10.50 -9.58 -56.01
CA LEU A 85 9.58 -9.54 -54.87
C LEU A 85 9.99 -10.53 -53.76
N PHE A 86 10.55 -11.68 -54.15
CA PHE A 86 10.92 -12.75 -53.22
C PHE A 86 12.25 -12.54 -52.49
N GLY A 87 13.21 -11.81 -53.09
CA GLY A 87 14.48 -11.50 -52.43
C GLY A 87 14.35 -10.51 -51.26
N ASN A 88 13.36 -9.61 -51.33
CA ASN A 88 13.21 -8.51 -50.36
C ASN A 88 12.26 -8.79 -49.18
N TRP A 89 11.77 -10.03 -49.00
CA TRP A 89 10.81 -10.36 -47.93
C TRP A 89 11.33 -10.09 -46.52
N ALA A 90 12.61 -10.35 -46.25
CA ALA A 90 13.20 -10.10 -44.92
C ALA A 90 13.13 -8.61 -44.56
N TYR A 91 13.42 -7.72 -45.50
CA TYR A 91 13.27 -6.27 -45.32
C TYR A 91 11.81 -5.89 -45.05
N ILE A 92 10.88 -6.38 -45.88
CA ILE A 92 9.44 -6.09 -45.74
C ILE A 92 8.93 -6.55 -44.37
N LEU A 93 9.27 -7.77 -43.94
CA LEU A 93 8.85 -8.31 -42.65
C LEU A 93 9.43 -7.51 -41.47
N ASN A 94 10.70 -7.09 -41.55
CA ASN A 94 11.30 -6.22 -40.54
C ASN A 94 10.64 -4.83 -40.50
N VAL A 95 10.30 -4.24 -41.65
CA VAL A 95 9.55 -2.98 -41.72
C VAL A 95 8.18 -3.14 -41.06
N ILE A 96 7.43 -4.19 -41.40
CA ILE A 96 6.11 -4.47 -40.81
C ILE A 96 6.23 -4.66 -39.29
N TRP A 97 7.19 -5.48 -38.85
CA TRP A 97 7.43 -5.72 -37.42
C TRP A 97 7.81 -4.44 -36.67
N SER A 98 8.68 -3.62 -37.25
CA SER A 98 9.12 -2.35 -36.67
C SER A 98 7.94 -1.38 -36.51
N TRP A 99 7.11 -1.23 -37.55
CA TRP A 99 5.91 -0.41 -37.48
C TRP A 99 4.87 -0.95 -36.51
N TYR A 100 4.74 -2.27 -36.39
CA TYR A 100 3.87 -2.91 -35.39
C TYR A 100 4.32 -2.58 -33.97
N LEU A 101 5.63 -2.66 -33.67
CA LEU A 101 6.18 -2.26 -32.37
C LEU A 101 5.96 -0.77 -32.09
N VAL A 102 6.26 0.10 -33.06
CA VAL A 102 6.05 1.55 -32.93
C VAL A 102 4.58 1.88 -32.65
N TRP A 103 3.66 1.27 -33.42
CA TRP A 103 2.23 1.44 -33.21
C TRP A 103 1.77 0.93 -31.85
N GLY A 104 2.28 -0.24 -31.41
CA GLY A 104 2.03 -0.80 -30.09
C GLY A 104 2.50 0.10 -28.95
N ILE A 105 3.70 0.68 -29.05
CA ILE A 105 4.24 1.62 -28.05
C ILE A 105 3.39 2.89 -28.00
N ILE A 106 3.24 3.59 -29.14
CA ILE A 106 2.57 4.88 -29.20
C ILE A 106 1.10 4.74 -28.78
N GLY A 107 0.39 3.74 -29.31
CA GLY A 107 -1.01 3.52 -29.02
C GLY A 107 -1.27 3.20 -27.55
N ASN A 108 -0.53 2.26 -26.97
CA ASN A 108 -0.71 1.90 -25.56
C ASN A 108 -0.23 3.02 -24.62
N TYR A 109 0.85 3.73 -24.95
CA TYR A 109 1.28 4.90 -24.17
C TYR A 109 0.22 6.00 -24.19
N TYR A 110 -0.32 6.32 -25.37
CA TYR A 110 -1.42 7.28 -25.52
C TYR A 110 -2.62 6.90 -24.65
N PHE A 111 -3.06 5.64 -24.71
CA PHE A 111 -4.20 5.20 -23.88
C PHE A 111 -3.87 5.16 -22.39
N ALA A 112 -2.65 4.81 -21.97
CA ALA A 112 -2.25 4.84 -20.57
C ALA A 112 -2.30 6.28 -20.01
N VAL A 113 -1.83 7.26 -20.79
CA VAL A 113 -1.85 8.70 -20.44
C VAL A 113 -3.27 9.24 -20.43
N ARG A 114 -4.05 9.02 -21.50
CA ARG A 114 -5.31 9.74 -21.76
C ARG A 114 -6.54 9.06 -21.17
N THR A 115 -6.49 7.77 -20.90
CA THR A 115 -7.62 7.06 -20.29
C THR A 115 -7.68 7.37 -18.80
N PRO A 116 -8.79 7.94 -18.29
CA PRO A 116 -8.96 8.10 -16.86
C PRO A 116 -8.88 6.74 -16.16
N PRO A 117 -8.14 6.58 -15.06
CA PRO A 117 -7.95 5.28 -14.40
C PRO A 117 -9.19 4.76 -13.66
N GLY A 118 -10.26 5.55 -13.60
CA GLY A 118 -11.47 5.25 -12.82
C GLY A 118 -11.50 6.02 -11.50
N ALA A 119 -12.67 6.50 -11.12
CA ALA A 119 -12.97 7.14 -9.84
C ALA A 119 -14.28 6.60 -9.25
N VAL A 120 -14.46 6.80 -7.94
CA VAL A 120 -15.66 6.32 -7.23
C VAL A 120 -16.96 6.96 -7.76
N LEU A 121 -16.90 8.24 -8.12
CA LEU A 121 -18.04 9.00 -8.63
C LEU A 121 -18.23 8.86 -10.15
N ASP A 122 -17.45 8.02 -10.83
CA ASP A 122 -17.66 7.79 -12.26
C ASP A 122 -19.03 7.13 -12.48
N GLY A 123 -19.84 7.75 -13.35
CA GLY A 123 -21.20 7.29 -13.67
C GLY A 123 -22.27 7.71 -12.66
N VAL A 124 -21.93 8.51 -11.65
CA VAL A 124 -22.87 9.08 -10.67
C VAL A 124 -23.37 10.44 -11.16
N ALA A 125 -24.63 10.79 -10.88
CA ALA A 125 -25.18 12.10 -11.20
C ALA A 125 -24.34 13.26 -10.62
N SER A 126 -24.34 14.41 -11.30
CA SER A 126 -23.52 15.57 -10.94
C SER A 126 -24.17 16.54 -9.96
N THR A 127 -25.47 16.39 -9.69
CA THR A 127 -26.24 17.23 -8.77
C THR A 127 -26.30 16.58 -7.38
N GLY A 128 -26.23 17.40 -6.32
CA GLY A 128 -26.06 16.91 -4.94
C GLY A 128 -27.07 15.83 -4.52
N ASP A 129 -28.36 16.07 -4.75
CA ASP A 129 -29.43 15.15 -4.35
C ASP A 129 -29.38 13.84 -5.15
N ALA A 130 -29.23 13.92 -6.48
CA ALA A 130 -29.15 12.73 -7.33
C ALA A 130 -27.86 11.94 -7.08
N MET A 131 -26.73 12.62 -6.84
CA MET A 131 -25.45 12.00 -6.50
C MET A 131 -25.56 11.22 -5.18
N PHE A 132 -26.23 11.81 -4.18
CA PHE A 132 -26.43 11.16 -2.89
C PHE A 132 -27.33 9.93 -3.02
N GLN A 133 -28.43 10.03 -3.77
CA GLN A 133 -29.33 8.91 -4.03
C GLN A 133 -28.63 7.77 -4.78
N ASP A 134 -27.85 8.07 -5.83
CA ASP A 134 -27.07 7.07 -6.58
C ASP A 134 -26.05 6.36 -5.68
N VAL A 135 -25.36 7.11 -4.81
CA VAL A 135 -24.38 6.54 -3.86
C VAL A 135 -25.08 5.66 -2.82
N LEU A 136 -26.23 6.08 -2.29
CA LEU A 136 -27.02 5.28 -1.35
C LEU A 136 -27.55 4.01 -2.00
N GLN A 137 -28.12 4.10 -3.20
CA GLN A 137 -28.59 2.95 -3.95
C GLN A 137 -27.44 1.99 -4.25
N GLU A 138 -26.26 2.50 -4.57
CA GLU A 138 -25.08 1.65 -4.73
C GLU A 138 -24.70 0.99 -3.41
N MET A 139 -24.76 1.70 -2.28
CA MET A 139 -24.48 1.17 -0.94
C MET A 139 -25.45 0.04 -0.53
N GLU A 140 -26.74 0.11 -0.90
CA GLU A 140 -27.74 -0.93 -0.62
C GLU A 140 -27.41 -2.28 -1.28
N THR A 141 -26.67 -2.25 -2.39
CA THR A 141 -26.27 -3.49 -3.08
C THR A 141 -25.13 -4.24 -2.37
N TYR A 142 -24.51 -3.67 -1.34
CA TYR A 142 -23.42 -4.31 -0.60
C TYR A 142 -23.95 -5.18 0.54
N THR A 143 -23.42 -6.39 0.68
CA THR A 143 -23.71 -7.25 1.84
C THR A 143 -23.09 -6.70 3.13
N GLU A 144 -21.96 -6.01 3.01
CA GLU A 144 -21.26 -5.33 4.10
C GLU A 144 -20.85 -3.92 3.67
N LEU A 145 -21.01 -2.95 4.57
CA LEU A 145 -20.71 -1.55 4.26
C LEU A 145 -19.20 -1.35 3.96
N PRO A 146 -18.84 -0.83 2.77
CA PRO A 146 -17.45 -0.62 2.41
C PRO A 146 -16.78 0.45 3.27
N PRO A 147 -15.46 0.33 3.54
CA PRO A 147 -14.74 1.31 4.34
C PRO A 147 -14.73 2.68 3.66
N THR A 148 -14.93 3.75 4.43
CA THR A 148 -14.95 5.11 3.88
C THR A 148 -13.54 5.70 3.73
N CYS A 149 -13.33 6.48 2.66
CA CYS A 149 -12.12 7.26 2.48
C CYS A 149 -12.09 8.48 3.41
N LYS A 150 -11.08 8.60 4.26
CA LYS A 150 -10.93 9.77 5.15
C LYS A 150 -10.66 11.11 4.45
N ARG A 151 -10.10 11.07 3.23
CA ARG A 151 -9.74 12.26 2.45
C ARG A 151 -10.86 12.69 1.51
N CYS A 152 -11.57 11.73 0.92
CA CYS A 152 -12.68 12.00 -0.01
C CYS A 152 -14.05 11.99 0.67
N HIS A 153 -14.17 11.37 1.85
CA HIS A 153 -15.44 11.10 2.54
C HIS A 153 -16.43 10.26 1.70
N LEU A 154 -15.91 9.47 0.77
CA LEU A 154 -16.69 8.56 -0.07
C LEU A 154 -16.48 7.11 0.36
N PRO A 155 -17.51 6.25 0.27
CA PRO A 155 -17.34 4.80 0.39
C PRO A 155 -16.26 4.33 -0.60
N LYS A 156 -15.36 3.44 -0.17
CA LYS A 156 -14.33 2.87 -1.05
C LYS A 156 -14.80 1.51 -1.57
N PRO A 157 -15.14 1.41 -2.86
CA PRO A 157 -15.40 0.11 -3.47
C PRO A 157 -14.20 -0.83 -3.35
N GLU A 158 -14.40 -2.09 -3.70
CA GLU A 158 -13.34 -3.09 -3.65
C GLU A 158 -12.08 -2.61 -4.41
N ARG A 159 -10.90 -2.98 -3.90
CA ARG A 159 -9.60 -2.70 -4.55
C ARG A 159 -9.32 -1.20 -4.82
N THR A 160 -10.06 -0.29 -4.17
CA THR A 160 -9.98 1.16 -4.39
C THR A 160 -9.13 1.84 -3.32
N HIS A 161 -8.18 2.67 -3.76
CA HIS A 161 -7.31 3.42 -2.85
C HIS A 161 -7.22 4.90 -3.22
N HIS A 162 -6.91 5.73 -2.23
CA HIS A 162 -6.76 7.18 -2.43
C HIS A 162 -5.35 7.50 -2.91
N CYS A 163 -5.24 8.17 -4.05
CA CYS A 163 -3.97 8.72 -4.52
C CYS A 163 -3.79 10.13 -3.96
N SER A 164 -2.72 10.35 -3.19
CA SER A 164 -2.38 11.67 -2.66
C SER A 164 -2.09 12.68 -3.78
N VAL A 165 -1.41 12.27 -4.85
CA VAL A 165 -1.07 13.17 -5.97
C VAL A 165 -2.33 13.62 -6.70
N CYS A 166 -3.18 12.68 -7.14
CA CYS A 166 -4.41 12.97 -7.87
C CYS A 166 -5.58 13.47 -6.99
N LYS A 167 -5.42 13.46 -5.65
CA LYS A 167 -6.42 13.87 -4.65
C LYS A 167 -7.80 13.19 -4.80
N ARG A 168 -7.82 11.94 -5.28
CA ARG A 168 -9.05 11.16 -5.49
C ARG A 168 -8.85 9.67 -5.22
N CYS A 169 -9.94 8.98 -4.94
CA CYS A 169 -9.98 7.52 -4.91
C CYS A 169 -10.00 6.96 -6.33
N VAL A 170 -9.08 6.03 -6.61
CA VAL A 170 -8.89 5.40 -7.92
C VAL A 170 -9.31 3.93 -7.82
N LEU A 171 -10.17 3.50 -8.73
CA LEU A 171 -10.66 2.12 -8.80
C LEU A 171 -9.52 1.18 -9.20
N LYS A 172 -9.45 -0.01 -8.59
CA LYS A 172 -8.36 -1.01 -8.77
C LYS A 172 -6.98 -0.34 -8.79
N TYR A 173 -6.72 0.51 -7.80
CA TYR A 173 -5.52 1.34 -7.77
C TYR A 173 -4.26 0.48 -7.71
N ASP A 174 -3.33 0.71 -8.64
CA ASP A 174 -2.01 0.11 -8.61
C ASP A 174 -0.98 1.10 -8.05
N HIS A 175 -0.73 2.18 -8.79
CA HIS A 175 0.18 3.25 -8.38
C HIS A 175 -0.08 4.56 -9.14
N HIS A 176 0.56 5.64 -8.70
CA HIS A 176 0.65 6.88 -9.47
C HIS A 176 1.95 6.87 -10.27
N CYS A 177 1.86 7.04 -11.59
CA CYS A 177 3.03 6.99 -12.47
C CYS A 177 3.33 8.37 -13.06
N PRO A 178 4.46 9.00 -12.69
CA PRO A 178 4.83 10.32 -13.21
C PRO A 178 5.05 10.31 -14.74
N TRP A 179 5.55 9.20 -15.29
CA TRP A 179 5.88 9.05 -16.72
C TRP A 179 4.66 9.03 -17.66
N ILE A 180 3.45 8.84 -17.11
CA ILE A 180 2.19 8.98 -17.84
C ILE A 180 1.33 10.13 -17.30
N HIS A 181 1.83 10.87 -16.30
CA HIS A 181 1.10 11.92 -15.56
C HIS A 181 -0.32 11.50 -15.18
N ASN A 182 -0.47 10.25 -14.71
CA ASN A 182 -1.76 9.64 -14.42
C ASN A 182 -1.57 8.50 -13.42
N CYS A 183 -2.65 8.11 -12.73
CA CYS A 183 -2.62 6.84 -12.00
C CYS A 183 -2.78 5.68 -12.95
N VAL A 184 -2.20 4.53 -12.59
CA VAL A 184 -2.54 3.23 -13.15
C VAL A 184 -3.65 2.64 -12.28
N GLY A 185 -4.81 2.42 -12.88
CA GLY A 185 -6.02 1.93 -12.22
C GLY A 185 -6.89 1.14 -13.19
N PHE A 186 -8.13 0.86 -12.79
CA PHE A 186 -9.04 -0.08 -13.46
C PHE A 186 -9.12 0.05 -14.98
N TYR A 187 -9.39 1.25 -15.51
CA TYR A 187 -9.63 1.44 -16.95
C TYR A 187 -8.37 1.53 -17.81
N ASN A 188 -7.20 1.85 -17.23
CA ASN A 188 -5.96 2.04 -17.97
C ASN A 188 -4.85 1.02 -17.67
N HIS A 189 -5.06 0.12 -16.71
CA HIS A 189 -4.07 -0.87 -16.28
C HIS A 189 -3.52 -1.68 -17.47
N ARG A 190 -4.40 -2.17 -18.34
CA ARG A 190 -4.01 -2.99 -19.50
C ARG A 190 -3.09 -2.25 -20.48
N TYR A 191 -3.35 -0.96 -20.70
CA TYR A 191 -2.54 -0.14 -21.62
C TYR A 191 -1.16 0.09 -21.04
N PHE A 192 -1.07 0.31 -19.72
CA PHE A 192 0.21 0.45 -19.05
C PHE A 192 1.07 -0.82 -19.18
N VAL A 193 0.50 -2.00 -18.88
CA VAL A 193 1.23 -3.28 -19.00
C VAL A 193 1.63 -3.58 -20.45
N MET A 194 0.75 -3.32 -21.42
CA MET A 194 1.08 -3.50 -22.83
C MET A 194 2.14 -2.50 -23.31
N PHE A 195 2.07 -1.24 -22.90
CA PHE A 195 3.12 -0.25 -23.18
C PHE A 195 4.50 -0.74 -22.70
N LEU A 196 4.61 -1.22 -21.45
CA LEU A 196 5.86 -1.78 -20.93
C LEU A 196 6.33 -2.98 -21.75
N THR A 197 5.41 -3.84 -22.18
CA THR A 197 5.71 -5.05 -22.96
C THR A 197 6.25 -4.71 -24.35
N TYR A 198 5.57 -3.81 -25.08
CA TYR A 198 6.03 -3.36 -26.39
C TYR A 198 7.35 -2.61 -26.30
N LEU A 199 7.50 -1.72 -25.32
CA LEU A 199 8.75 -0.97 -25.12
C LEU A 199 9.92 -1.90 -24.78
N SER A 200 9.72 -2.88 -23.89
CA SER A 200 10.77 -3.86 -23.55
C SER A 200 11.17 -4.70 -24.76
N THR A 201 10.18 -5.15 -25.54
CA THR A 201 10.43 -5.94 -26.77
C THR A 201 11.17 -5.10 -27.81
N ALA A 202 10.79 -3.83 -27.96
CA ALA A 202 11.45 -2.91 -28.86
C ALA A 202 12.87 -2.58 -28.41
N CYS A 203 13.15 -2.42 -27.12
CA CYS A 203 14.52 -2.24 -26.62
C CYS A 203 15.41 -3.44 -26.95
N VAL A 204 14.93 -4.67 -26.73
CA VAL A 204 15.68 -5.89 -27.11
C VAL A 204 15.92 -5.92 -28.61
N TYR A 205 14.88 -5.71 -29.42
CA TYR A 205 15.00 -5.68 -30.88
C TYR A 205 15.95 -4.57 -31.37
N PHE A 206 15.86 -3.38 -30.79
CA PHE A 206 16.70 -2.23 -31.11
C PHE A 206 18.17 -2.54 -30.84
N VAL A 207 18.51 -3.09 -29.66
CA VAL A 207 19.89 -3.45 -29.31
C VAL A 207 20.46 -4.55 -30.22
N LEU A 208 19.65 -5.57 -30.54
CA LEU A 208 20.10 -6.63 -31.46
C LEU A 208 20.39 -6.10 -32.86
N MET A 209 19.55 -5.19 -33.37
CA MET A 209 19.75 -4.55 -34.66
C MET A 209 20.83 -3.45 -34.61
N GLY A 210 21.07 -2.86 -33.45
CA GLY A 210 22.00 -1.76 -33.23
C GLY A 210 23.45 -2.19 -33.03
N ALA A 211 23.70 -3.44 -32.63
CA ALA A 211 25.05 -3.92 -32.33
C ALA A 211 26.07 -3.67 -33.47
N GLY A 212 25.71 -3.92 -34.73
CA GLY A 212 26.59 -3.67 -35.88
C GLY A 212 26.89 -2.17 -36.09
N PRO A 213 25.86 -1.33 -36.31
CA PRO A 213 26.02 0.13 -36.40
C PRO A 213 26.74 0.75 -35.21
N PHE A 214 26.49 0.25 -34.00
CA PHE A 214 27.13 0.71 -32.78
C PHE A 214 28.63 0.42 -32.77
N MET A 215 29.04 -0.80 -33.16
CA MET A 215 30.46 -1.13 -33.26
C MET A 215 31.18 -0.26 -34.31
N LEU A 216 30.51 0.05 -35.43
CA LEU A 216 31.04 0.99 -36.43
C LEU A 216 31.14 2.42 -35.89
N ALA A 217 30.13 2.89 -35.13
CA ALA A 217 30.14 4.21 -34.52
C ALA A 217 31.18 4.35 -33.39
N ALA A 218 31.50 3.25 -32.70
CA ALA A 218 32.46 3.21 -31.61
C ALA A 218 33.91 3.07 -32.08
N ASP A 219 34.13 2.61 -33.31
CA ASP A 219 35.46 2.42 -33.91
C ASP A 219 36.05 3.75 -34.41
N MET A 220 36.46 4.59 -33.45
CA MET A 220 37.03 5.92 -33.70
C MET A 220 38.46 5.91 -34.29
N ASP A 221 39.14 4.76 -34.29
CA ASP A 221 40.53 4.61 -34.73
C ASP A 221 40.65 4.15 -36.19
N SER A 222 39.53 3.75 -36.81
CA SER A 222 39.54 3.25 -38.20
C SER A 222 39.47 4.38 -39.23
N GLU A 223 40.12 4.18 -40.38
CA GLU A 223 39.96 5.04 -41.58
C GLU A 223 38.53 5.00 -42.17
N ASN A 224 37.59 4.29 -41.52
CA ASN A 224 36.22 4.16 -42.00
C ASN A 224 35.47 5.47 -41.84
N THR A 225 35.05 6.03 -42.96
CA THR A 225 34.14 7.17 -42.97
C THR A 225 32.74 6.71 -42.60
N TRP A 226 32.18 7.25 -41.52
CA TRP A 226 30.78 7.05 -41.13
C TRP A 226 29.83 7.36 -42.31
N PRO A 227 29.05 6.39 -42.83
CA PRO A 227 28.36 6.53 -44.11
C PRO A 227 26.93 7.10 -44.00
N TYR A 228 26.46 7.43 -42.79
CA TYR A 228 25.10 7.91 -42.54
C TYR A 228 25.07 9.41 -42.27
N TRP A 229 23.96 10.07 -42.60
CA TRP A 229 23.81 11.50 -42.26
C TRP A 229 23.69 11.72 -40.75
N LEU A 230 23.12 10.75 -40.04
CA LEU A 230 22.87 10.87 -38.61
C LEU A 230 24.18 10.68 -37.87
N ASP A 231 24.55 11.66 -37.05
CA ASP A 231 25.85 11.64 -36.36
C ASP A 231 26.05 10.38 -35.50
N GLN A 232 27.26 9.82 -35.56
CA GLN A 232 27.64 8.60 -34.84
C GLN A 232 27.42 8.69 -33.31
N SER A 233 27.50 9.89 -32.72
CA SER A 233 27.24 10.10 -31.30
C SER A 233 25.77 9.89 -30.93
N ILE A 234 24.83 10.24 -31.82
CA ILE A 234 23.39 10.03 -31.60
C ILE A 234 23.06 8.54 -31.69
N VAL A 235 23.72 7.82 -32.59
CA VAL A 235 23.60 6.36 -32.70
C VAL A 235 24.12 5.69 -31.43
N ALA A 236 25.34 6.02 -31.01
CA ALA A 236 25.93 5.48 -29.79
C ALA A 236 25.09 5.79 -28.55
N PHE A 237 24.59 7.02 -28.42
CA PHE A 237 23.68 7.42 -27.35
C PHE A 237 22.37 6.63 -27.37
N SER A 238 21.76 6.45 -28.55
CA SER A 238 20.50 5.72 -28.69
C SER A 238 20.64 4.25 -28.26
N GLU A 239 21.78 3.63 -28.58
CA GLU A 239 22.07 2.25 -28.19
C GLU A 239 22.24 2.12 -26.67
N VAL A 240 23.08 2.97 -26.06
CA VAL A 240 23.28 2.99 -24.61
C VAL A 240 21.96 3.27 -23.87
N LEU A 241 21.16 4.20 -24.39
CA LEU A 241 19.83 4.50 -23.86
C LEU A 241 18.91 3.28 -23.95
N ALA A 242 18.87 2.58 -25.08
CA ALA A 242 18.04 1.40 -25.27
C ALA A 242 18.41 0.26 -24.31
N VAL A 243 19.70 0.06 -24.03
CA VAL A 243 20.16 -0.91 -23.01
C VAL A 243 19.71 -0.50 -21.62
N ALA A 244 19.96 0.74 -21.22
CA ALA A 244 19.62 1.25 -19.88
C ALA A 244 18.10 1.20 -19.62
N ILE A 245 17.30 1.69 -20.57
CA ILE A 245 15.84 1.67 -20.50
C ILE A 245 15.32 0.24 -20.60
N GLY A 246 15.90 -0.60 -21.47
CA GLY A 246 15.51 -2.00 -21.63
C GLY A 246 15.63 -2.80 -20.33
N ILE A 247 16.71 -2.59 -19.56
CA ILE A 247 16.88 -3.24 -18.25
C ILE A 247 15.83 -2.74 -17.24
N ALA A 248 15.69 -1.42 -17.11
CA ALA A 248 14.79 -0.83 -16.11
C ALA A 248 13.30 -1.12 -16.41
N VAL A 249 12.87 -0.89 -17.65
CA VAL A 249 11.49 -1.13 -18.10
C VAL A 249 11.21 -2.62 -18.21
N GLY A 250 12.18 -3.44 -18.63
CA GLY A 250 12.05 -4.90 -18.69
C GLY A 250 11.79 -5.50 -17.31
N GLY A 251 12.54 -5.06 -16.28
CA GLY A 251 12.28 -5.48 -14.89
C GLY A 251 10.87 -5.09 -14.41
N MET A 252 10.43 -3.87 -14.74
CA MET A 252 9.07 -3.40 -14.42
C MET A 252 8.01 -4.22 -15.18
N ALA A 253 8.23 -4.55 -16.45
CA ALA A 253 7.32 -5.37 -17.25
C ALA A 253 7.18 -6.78 -16.63
N CYS A 254 8.30 -7.43 -16.26
CA CYS A 254 8.29 -8.73 -15.60
C CYS A 254 7.49 -8.69 -14.28
N TRP A 255 7.67 -7.65 -13.47
CA TRP A 255 6.92 -7.46 -12.23
C TRP A 255 5.41 -7.33 -12.50
N HIS A 256 5.01 -6.48 -13.44
CA HIS A 256 3.60 -6.31 -13.77
C HIS A 256 2.96 -7.54 -14.41
N TRP A 257 3.72 -8.32 -15.20
CA TRP A 257 3.24 -9.61 -15.68
C TRP A 257 3.02 -10.59 -14.53
N TYR A 258 3.95 -10.69 -13.57
CA TYR A 258 3.73 -11.50 -12.37
C TYR A 258 2.44 -11.12 -11.64
N LEU A 259 2.20 -9.82 -11.43
CA LEU A 259 1.00 -9.29 -10.79
C LEU A 259 -0.28 -9.63 -11.58
N THR A 260 -0.29 -9.41 -12.90
CA THR A 260 -1.41 -9.77 -13.78
C THR A 260 -1.69 -11.27 -13.76
N LEU A 261 -0.64 -12.10 -13.85
CA LEU A 261 -0.75 -13.55 -13.85
C LEU A 261 -1.25 -14.12 -12.51
N THR A 262 -1.11 -13.36 -11.42
CA THR A 262 -1.59 -13.71 -10.08
C THR A 262 -2.78 -12.87 -9.62
N ALA A 263 -3.44 -12.15 -10.55
CA ALA A 263 -4.64 -11.34 -10.37
C ALA A 263 -4.61 -10.29 -9.24
N GLN A 264 -3.46 -9.68 -9.00
CA GLN A 264 -3.27 -8.70 -7.93
C GLN A 264 -2.64 -7.40 -8.45
N THR A 265 -2.88 -6.30 -7.75
CA THR A 265 -2.16 -5.03 -7.95
C THR A 265 -0.86 -5.00 -7.12
N THR A 266 0.02 -4.04 -7.39
CA THR A 266 1.25 -3.82 -6.61
C THR A 266 0.95 -3.65 -5.12
N LEU A 267 -0.12 -2.91 -4.79
CA LEU A 267 -0.52 -2.68 -3.40
C LEU A 267 -1.11 -3.95 -2.76
N GLU A 268 -1.94 -4.68 -3.50
CA GLU A 268 -2.51 -5.94 -3.03
C GLU A 268 -1.45 -6.99 -2.78
N GLN A 269 -0.39 -7.05 -3.59
CA GLN A 269 0.71 -7.98 -3.37
C GLN A 269 1.39 -7.77 -2.00
N TYR A 270 1.52 -6.52 -1.55
CA TYR A 270 2.05 -6.27 -0.20
C TYR A 270 1.14 -6.86 0.89
N ASN A 271 -0.17 -6.64 0.77
CA ASN A 271 -1.16 -7.19 1.69
C ASN A 271 -1.18 -8.73 1.63
N ASN A 272 -1.24 -9.30 0.43
CA ASN A 272 -1.25 -10.74 0.18
C ASN A 272 0.02 -11.41 0.70
N ALA A 273 1.19 -10.77 0.58
CA ALA A 273 2.44 -11.29 1.12
C ALA A 273 2.41 -11.37 2.66
N TYR A 274 1.80 -10.39 3.33
CA TYR A 274 1.55 -10.46 4.77
C TYR A 274 0.58 -11.59 5.12
N ILE A 275 -0.57 -11.67 4.46
CA ILE A 275 -1.59 -12.70 4.71
C ILE A 275 -0.98 -14.09 4.51
N LYS A 276 -0.22 -14.29 3.43
CA LYS A 276 0.48 -15.55 3.15
C LYS A 276 1.42 -15.98 4.27
N LYS A 277 2.10 -15.04 4.94
CA LYS A 277 2.93 -15.35 6.12
C LYS A 277 2.06 -15.77 7.31
N VAL A 278 0.91 -15.14 7.52
CA VAL A 278 -0.05 -15.50 8.59
C VAL A 278 -0.62 -16.90 8.35
N CYS A 279 -1.13 -17.19 7.15
CA CYS A 279 -1.64 -18.51 6.80
C CYS A 279 -0.57 -19.60 7.03
N LYS A 280 0.68 -19.33 6.60
CA LYS A 280 1.79 -20.27 6.81
C LYS A 280 2.02 -20.59 8.30
N LYS A 281 1.87 -19.60 9.19
CA LYS A 281 1.96 -19.82 10.64
C LYS A 281 0.77 -20.62 11.19
N ARG A 282 -0.43 -20.42 10.65
CA ARG A 282 -1.65 -21.15 11.01
C ARG A 282 -1.73 -22.56 10.38
N GLY A 283 -0.76 -22.95 9.54
CA GLY A 283 -0.83 -24.20 8.77
C GLY A 283 -1.85 -24.16 7.61
N GLU A 284 -2.34 -22.97 7.27
CA GLU A 284 -3.35 -22.73 6.25
C GLU A 284 -2.71 -22.35 4.91
N LYS A 285 -3.45 -22.61 3.82
CA LYS A 285 -3.02 -22.26 2.47
C LYS A 285 -3.66 -20.94 2.04
N PHE A 286 -2.85 -19.91 1.87
CA PHE A 286 -3.29 -18.66 1.24
C PHE A 286 -3.61 -18.86 -0.24
N THR A 287 -4.72 -18.29 -0.66
CA THR A 287 -5.19 -18.24 -2.05
C THR A 287 -5.76 -16.87 -2.33
N ASN A 288 -5.32 -16.21 -3.41
CA ASN A 288 -5.87 -14.92 -3.80
C ASN A 288 -7.31 -15.11 -4.30
N MET A 289 -8.27 -14.40 -3.69
CA MET A 289 -9.69 -14.50 -4.04
C MET A 289 -10.03 -14.05 -5.45
N TYR A 290 -9.15 -13.27 -6.09
CA TYR A 290 -9.31 -12.81 -7.47
C TYR A 290 -8.56 -13.69 -8.47
N ASP A 291 -7.86 -14.73 -8.02
CA ASP A 291 -7.04 -15.60 -8.87
C ASP A 291 -7.88 -16.77 -9.43
N PHE A 292 -8.11 -16.74 -10.74
CA PHE A 292 -8.77 -17.78 -11.53
C PHE A 292 -7.78 -18.73 -12.21
N GLY A 293 -6.48 -18.62 -11.90
CA GLY A 293 -5.39 -19.26 -12.60
C GLY A 293 -4.91 -18.44 -13.79
N VAL A 294 -3.69 -18.72 -14.26
CA VAL A 294 -2.96 -17.96 -15.31
C VAL A 294 -3.86 -17.59 -16.51
N ILE A 295 -4.55 -18.57 -17.10
CA ILE A 295 -5.39 -18.33 -18.29
C ILE A 295 -6.63 -17.49 -17.94
N GLY A 296 -7.31 -17.80 -16.83
CA GLY A 296 -8.49 -17.05 -16.39
C GLY A 296 -8.15 -15.60 -16.08
N ASN A 297 -7.02 -15.36 -15.42
CA ASN A 297 -6.54 -14.02 -15.09
C ASN A 297 -6.21 -13.20 -16.34
N LEU A 298 -5.62 -13.82 -17.36
CA LEU A 298 -5.34 -13.18 -18.64
C LEU A 298 -6.64 -12.86 -19.40
N GLN A 299 -7.60 -13.79 -19.42
CA GLN A 299 -8.92 -13.57 -20.01
C GLN A 299 -9.63 -12.39 -19.37
N ASP A 300 -9.59 -12.29 -18.03
CA ASP A 300 -10.21 -11.19 -17.29
C ASP A 300 -9.47 -9.86 -17.51
N PHE A 301 -8.14 -9.89 -17.48
CA PHE A 301 -7.31 -8.69 -17.63
C PHE A 301 -7.43 -8.07 -19.03
N PHE A 302 -7.47 -8.89 -20.07
CA PHE A 302 -7.60 -8.44 -21.46
C PHE A 302 -9.05 -8.33 -21.94
N ASN A 303 -10.02 -8.82 -21.16
CA ASN A 303 -11.42 -8.93 -21.54
C ASN A 303 -11.61 -9.80 -22.80
N VAL A 304 -10.99 -10.99 -22.82
CA VAL A 304 -10.98 -11.90 -23.97
C VAL A 304 -11.39 -13.33 -23.64
N GLY A 305 -11.77 -14.10 -24.67
CA GLY A 305 -12.06 -15.53 -24.54
C GLY A 305 -13.40 -15.80 -23.83
N PRO A 306 -13.60 -17.01 -23.26
CA PRO A 306 -14.88 -17.40 -22.67
C PRO A 306 -15.35 -16.55 -21.48
N ARG A 307 -14.42 -15.89 -20.77
CA ARG A 307 -14.73 -14.99 -19.66
C ARG A 307 -14.87 -13.53 -20.08
N GLY A 308 -14.42 -13.19 -21.29
CA GLY A 308 -14.44 -11.83 -21.82
C GLY A 308 -15.45 -11.64 -22.95
N HIS A 309 -15.53 -10.41 -23.43
CA HIS A 309 -16.45 -10.02 -24.49
C HIS A 309 -15.77 -9.81 -25.85
N TYR A 310 -14.44 -9.90 -25.91
CA TYR A 310 -13.66 -9.58 -27.11
C TYR A 310 -12.81 -10.77 -27.63
N PRO A 311 -12.50 -10.80 -28.94
CA PRO A 311 -11.59 -11.79 -29.50
C PRO A 311 -10.17 -11.69 -28.94
N TRP A 312 -9.46 -12.81 -28.84
CA TRP A 312 -8.10 -12.89 -28.25
C TRP A 312 -7.08 -11.97 -28.92
N TYR A 313 -7.19 -11.73 -30.23
CA TYR A 313 -6.24 -10.90 -30.98
C TYR A 313 -6.28 -9.42 -30.56
N THR A 314 -7.35 -8.98 -29.87
CA THR A 314 -7.45 -7.61 -29.33
C THR A 314 -6.44 -7.35 -28.21
N ALA A 315 -5.87 -8.38 -27.59
CA ALA A 315 -4.78 -8.27 -26.64
C ALA A 315 -3.46 -7.82 -27.30
N LEU A 316 -3.32 -8.04 -28.60
CA LEU A 316 -2.11 -7.73 -29.39
C LEU A 316 -2.21 -6.42 -30.16
N LEU A 317 -3.28 -5.64 -29.94
CA LEU A 317 -3.52 -4.41 -30.68
C LEU A 317 -3.83 -3.28 -29.68
N PRO A 318 -3.23 -2.08 -29.81
CA PRO A 318 -3.65 -0.88 -29.08
C PRO A 318 -5.03 -0.42 -29.57
N LEU A 319 -6.07 -1.16 -29.19
CA LEU A 319 -7.47 -0.82 -29.41
C LEU A 319 -8.06 -0.27 -28.12
N ARG A 320 -9.15 0.49 -28.18
CA ARG A 320 -9.86 0.93 -26.98
C ARG A 320 -10.86 -0.13 -26.53
N ILE A 321 -10.43 -1.04 -25.65
CA ILE A 321 -11.28 -2.08 -25.05
C ILE A 321 -11.43 -1.77 -23.55
N PRO A 322 -12.67 -1.73 -23.02
CA PRO A 322 -12.88 -1.58 -21.59
C PRO A 322 -12.55 -2.89 -20.84
N PRO A 323 -12.12 -2.81 -19.58
CA PRO A 323 -12.07 -3.98 -18.69
C PRO A 323 -13.48 -4.55 -18.44
N ILE A 324 -13.56 -5.77 -17.92
CA ILE A 324 -14.84 -6.40 -17.54
C ILE A 324 -15.39 -5.69 -16.29
N GLY A 325 -16.63 -5.18 -16.39
CA GLY A 325 -17.34 -4.53 -15.28
C GLY A 325 -17.02 -3.05 -15.09
N ASN A 326 -17.39 -2.50 -13.93
CA ASN A 326 -17.30 -1.08 -13.61
C ASN A 326 -16.17 -0.72 -12.63
N GLY A 327 -15.40 -1.73 -12.16
CA GLY A 327 -14.27 -1.53 -11.25
C GLY A 327 -14.64 -1.26 -9.80
N LYS A 328 -15.93 -1.27 -9.46
CA LYS A 328 -16.44 -1.12 -8.09
C LYS A 328 -16.69 -2.47 -7.41
N ARG A 329 -16.91 -3.52 -8.23
CA ARG A 329 -17.06 -4.92 -7.82
C ARG A 329 -16.23 -5.82 -8.73
N PHE A 330 -15.76 -6.92 -8.17
CA PHE A 330 -14.95 -7.90 -8.88
C PHE A 330 -15.47 -9.31 -8.61
N GLU A 331 -15.51 -10.13 -9.65
CA GLU A 331 -15.79 -11.56 -9.50
C GLU A 331 -14.70 -12.20 -8.63
N ARG A 332 -15.11 -13.09 -7.72
CA ARG A 332 -14.21 -13.84 -6.85
C ARG A 332 -14.18 -15.29 -7.31
N SER A 333 -13.02 -15.92 -7.25
CA SER A 333 -12.82 -17.29 -7.75
C SER A 333 -13.43 -18.39 -6.89
N GLY A 334 -14.11 -18.04 -5.79
CA GLY A 334 -14.67 -18.97 -4.81
C GLY A 334 -13.63 -19.77 -4.02
N ARG A 335 -12.35 -19.66 -4.40
CA ARG A 335 -11.21 -20.37 -3.79
C ARG A 335 -10.36 -19.45 -2.92
N GLY A 336 -10.81 -18.23 -2.65
CA GLY A 336 -10.05 -17.21 -1.95
C GLY A 336 -9.93 -17.49 -0.46
N TYR A 337 -8.73 -17.29 0.08
CA TYR A 337 -8.50 -17.24 1.50
C TYR A 337 -9.05 -15.92 2.02
N VAL A 338 -10.18 -16.00 2.71
CA VAL A 338 -10.66 -14.91 3.55
C VAL A 338 -9.92 -15.08 4.87
N LEU A 339 -9.22 -14.04 5.32
CA LEU A 339 -8.82 -13.97 6.72
C LEU A 339 -10.12 -13.92 7.52
N ASP A 340 -10.58 -15.08 7.94
CA ASP A 340 -11.60 -15.17 8.96
C ASP A 340 -10.91 -14.77 10.26
N PHE A 341 -11.14 -13.52 10.66
CA PHE A 341 -11.13 -13.21 12.08
C PHE A 341 -12.42 -13.80 12.59
N GLY A 342 -12.47 -15.14 12.69
CA GLY A 342 -13.68 -15.82 13.13
C GLY A 342 -14.16 -15.20 14.43
N GLU A 343 -15.42 -15.48 14.78
CA GLU A 343 -15.85 -15.33 16.17
C GLU A 343 -14.89 -16.06 17.15
N GLU A 344 -14.04 -16.95 16.64
CA GLU A 344 -12.96 -17.65 17.34
C GLU A 344 -11.62 -16.86 17.50
N ASP A 345 -11.44 -15.67 16.88
CA ASP A 345 -10.38 -14.71 17.28
C ASP A 345 -10.86 -13.85 18.49
N GLU A 346 -11.81 -14.36 19.28
CA GLU A 346 -11.87 -14.20 20.75
C GLU A 346 -10.76 -14.99 21.47
N ASP A 347 -9.73 -15.46 20.77
CA ASP A 347 -8.48 -15.80 21.42
C ASP A 347 -7.80 -14.50 21.84
N MET A 348 -8.31 -13.89 22.93
CA MET A 348 -7.82 -12.67 23.53
C MET A 348 -6.37 -12.92 23.96
N PRO A 349 -5.34 -12.46 23.21
CA PRO A 349 -3.97 -12.78 23.55
C PRO A 349 -3.65 -12.19 24.91
N ILE A 350 -3.32 -13.08 25.84
CA ILE A 350 -2.80 -12.65 27.15
C ILE A 350 -1.29 -12.47 26.95
N LEU A 351 -0.86 -11.21 26.97
CA LEU A 351 0.55 -10.84 26.88
C LEU A 351 1.13 -10.73 28.29
N ALA A 352 2.20 -11.47 28.57
CA ALA A 352 3.05 -11.24 29.73
C ALA A 352 4.04 -10.12 29.42
N LEU A 353 3.96 -9.02 30.18
CA LEU A 353 5.03 -8.03 30.25
C LEU A 353 6.15 -8.62 31.11
N GLN A 354 7.30 -8.86 30.47
CA GLN A 354 8.52 -9.27 31.16
C GLN A 354 9.50 -8.12 31.17
N ILE A 355 10.04 -7.81 32.35
CA ILE A 355 11.14 -6.87 32.50
C ILE A 355 12.42 -7.60 32.88
N LYS A 356 13.53 -6.99 32.52
CA LYS A 356 14.89 -7.37 32.92
C LYS A 356 15.52 -6.08 33.43
N ALA A 357 16.08 -6.11 34.64
CA ALA A 357 16.80 -4.98 35.22
C ALA A 357 18.01 -5.50 36.02
N GLU A 358 19.01 -4.65 36.16
CA GLU A 358 20.11 -4.87 37.10
C GLU A 358 19.73 -4.23 38.44
N LEU A 359 19.55 -5.06 39.47
CA LEU A 359 19.25 -4.68 40.84
C LEU A 359 20.53 -4.71 41.68
N GLU A 360 20.83 -3.59 42.34
CA GLU A 360 21.92 -3.45 43.31
C GLU A 360 21.33 -3.28 44.70
N ASN A 361 21.49 -4.29 45.56
CA ASN A 361 21.04 -4.29 46.97
C ASN A 361 19.54 -3.98 47.20
N VAL A 362 18.71 -4.08 46.17
CA VAL A 362 17.24 -3.95 46.25
C VAL A 362 16.53 -5.18 45.71
N THR A 363 15.33 -5.41 46.21
CA THR A 363 14.42 -6.50 45.83
C THR A 363 12.97 -6.02 45.85
N GLU A 364 12.04 -6.88 45.46
CA GLU A 364 10.60 -6.59 45.41
C GLU A 364 10.22 -5.31 44.65
N LEU A 365 10.85 -5.04 43.50
CA LEU A 365 10.45 -3.91 42.66
C LEU A 365 9.03 -4.14 42.12
N ILE A 366 8.10 -3.26 42.48
CA ILE A 366 6.68 -3.37 42.18
C ILE A 366 6.05 -1.96 42.10
N PRO A 367 4.93 -1.76 41.37
CA PRO A 367 4.17 -0.52 41.48
C PRO A 367 3.82 -0.16 42.93
N ALA A 368 3.96 1.12 43.28
CA ALA A 368 3.71 1.62 44.63
C ALA A 368 2.23 1.44 45.03
N ASP A 369 1.33 1.82 44.13
CA ASP A 369 -0.10 1.88 44.34
C ASP A 369 -0.90 1.09 43.28
N ALA A 370 -2.16 0.81 43.60
CA ALA A 370 -3.04 0.06 42.70
C ALA A 370 -3.50 0.88 41.47
N ASP A 371 -3.52 2.21 41.58
CA ASP A 371 -3.84 3.16 40.50
C ASP A 371 -2.61 3.57 39.67
N HIS A 372 -1.48 2.87 39.84
CA HIS A 372 -0.25 3.12 39.10
C HIS A 372 -0.49 3.21 37.60
N THR A 373 0.00 4.29 37.00
CA THR A 373 -0.19 4.60 35.58
C THR A 373 0.88 3.92 34.73
N TRP A 374 0.47 2.93 33.95
CA TRP A 374 1.36 2.21 33.06
C TRP A 374 1.48 2.91 31.71
N HIS A 375 2.69 2.96 31.15
CA HIS A 375 2.97 3.67 29.91
C HIS A 375 3.40 2.70 28.80
N PHE A 376 2.56 2.57 27.78
CA PHE A 376 2.78 1.60 26.70
C PHE A 376 2.84 2.23 25.31
N LYS A 377 3.65 1.63 24.43
CA LYS A 377 3.52 1.83 22.98
C LYS A 377 2.56 0.79 22.44
N VAL A 378 1.51 1.27 21.78
CA VAL A 378 0.40 0.43 21.31
C VAL A 378 0.41 0.39 19.78
N GLN A 379 0.35 -0.81 19.22
CA GLN A 379 0.16 -1.05 17.81
C GLN A 379 -1.23 -1.60 17.54
N CYS A 380 -1.95 -1.01 16.59
CA CYS A 380 -3.26 -1.52 16.18
C CYS A 380 -3.12 -2.81 15.35
N THR A 381 -3.83 -3.88 15.69
CA THR A 381 -3.75 -5.14 14.92
C THR A 381 -4.40 -5.03 13.54
N LYS A 382 -5.44 -4.19 13.39
CA LYS A 382 -6.18 -4.03 12.13
C LYS A 382 -5.42 -3.25 11.05
N CYS A 383 -4.73 -2.18 11.43
CA CYS A 383 -4.03 -1.31 10.46
C CYS A 383 -2.52 -1.20 10.66
N ARG A 384 -2.00 -1.83 11.72
CA ARG A 384 -0.57 -1.87 12.07
C ARG A 384 0.08 -0.52 12.35
N ASP A 385 -0.71 0.55 12.44
CA ASP A 385 -0.28 1.86 12.92
C ASP A 385 0.12 1.77 14.40
N ILE A 386 1.30 2.27 14.72
CA ILE A 386 1.79 2.42 16.09
C ILE A 386 1.43 3.83 16.54
N ASP A 387 0.80 3.97 17.72
CA ASP A 387 0.48 5.30 18.22
C ASP A 387 1.76 6.11 18.45
N SER A 388 1.76 7.36 17.99
CA SER A 388 2.91 8.26 18.13
C SER A 388 3.18 8.66 19.57
N ASN A 389 2.17 8.54 20.44
CA ASN A 389 2.26 8.87 21.85
C ASN A 389 2.22 7.58 22.67
N LEU A 390 2.81 7.63 23.87
CA LEU A 390 2.56 6.60 24.88
C LEU A 390 1.09 6.65 25.29
N ILE A 391 0.49 5.46 25.36
CA ILE A 391 -0.85 5.26 25.86
C ILE A 391 -0.75 4.88 27.33
N THR A 392 -1.51 5.58 28.15
CA THR A 392 -1.50 5.45 29.61
C THR A 392 -2.81 4.91 30.12
N PHE A 393 -2.76 3.89 30.98
CA PHE A 393 -3.91 3.36 31.71
C PHE A 393 -3.45 2.64 32.98
N ASN A 394 -4.35 2.46 33.94
CA ASN A 394 -4.08 1.79 35.22
C ASN A 394 -4.97 0.54 35.38
N ALA A 395 -4.80 -0.19 36.47
CA ALA A 395 -5.54 -1.42 36.73
C ALA A 395 -6.93 -1.21 37.37
N ILE A 396 -7.28 0.04 37.74
CA ILE A 396 -8.51 0.37 38.47
C ILE A 396 -9.55 0.97 37.56
N ASP A 397 -9.16 1.98 36.78
CA ASP A 397 -10.05 2.72 35.91
C ASP A 397 -10.60 1.78 34.86
N LYS A 398 -11.90 1.89 34.61
CA LYS A 398 -12.61 1.12 33.60
C LYS A 398 -13.41 2.06 32.71
N ALA A 399 -13.37 1.80 31.42
CA ALA A 399 -14.16 2.51 30.43
C ALA A 399 -15.13 1.55 29.73
N GLU A 400 -16.31 2.04 29.41
CA GLU A 400 -17.33 1.27 28.68
C GLU A 400 -16.90 1.03 27.23
N MET A 401 -17.04 -0.21 26.77
CA MET A 401 -16.82 -0.58 25.38
C MET A 401 -18.07 -0.35 24.53
N GLY A 402 -17.87 -0.09 23.24
CA GLY A 402 -18.95 0.07 22.27
C GLY A 402 -19.76 -1.22 22.09
N SER A 403 -21.04 -1.06 21.75
CA SER A 403 -21.94 -2.17 21.40
C SER A 403 -22.24 -3.17 22.53
N GLY A 404 -22.24 -2.73 23.80
CA GLY A 404 -22.66 -3.56 24.94
C GLY A 404 -21.69 -4.68 25.31
N ARG A 405 -20.41 -4.55 24.93
CA ARG A 405 -19.37 -5.59 25.09
C ARG A 405 -18.71 -5.64 26.49
N GLY A 406 -19.17 -4.83 27.44
CA GLY A 406 -18.62 -4.75 28.81
C GLY A 406 -17.69 -3.55 29.02
N GLU A 407 -16.87 -3.61 30.07
CA GLU A 407 -15.91 -2.57 30.46
C GLU A 407 -14.48 -3.11 30.40
N SER A 408 -13.49 -2.24 30.17
CA SER A 408 -12.07 -2.62 30.13
C SER A 408 -11.19 -1.48 30.65
N ASN A 409 -10.00 -1.80 31.18
CA ASN A 409 -9.07 -0.80 31.72
C ASN A 409 -8.60 0.24 30.71
N LEU A 410 -8.47 -0.16 29.44
CA LEU A 410 -8.22 0.72 28.32
C LEU A 410 -9.31 0.51 27.27
N VAL A 411 -9.99 1.58 26.88
CA VAL A 411 -10.85 1.59 25.68
C VAL A 411 -10.49 2.81 24.85
N MET A 412 -10.02 2.60 23.63
CA MET A 412 -9.71 3.70 22.73
C MET A 412 -10.00 3.33 21.28
N ARG A 413 -10.06 4.33 20.40
CA ARG A 413 -10.16 4.10 18.96
C ARG A 413 -8.83 4.40 18.31
N CYS A 414 -8.29 3.43 17.58
CA CYS A 414 -7.03 3.64 16.88
C CYS A 414 -7.13 4.84 15.94
N LYS A 415 -6.13 5.74 16.01
CA LYS A 415 -6.13 7.03 15.30
C LYS A 415 -6.23 6.82 13.77
N PHE A 416 -5.68 5.71 13.26
CA PHE A 416 -5.68 5.33 11.85
C PHE A 416 -6.88 4.48 11.39
N CYS A 417 -7.18 3.29 11.93
CA CYS A 417 -8.33 2.49 11.44
C CYS A 417 -9.69 2.97 11.98
N LYS A 418 -9.72 3.72 13.09
CA LYS A 418 -10.93 4.00 13.91
C LYS A 418 -11.62 2.78 14.52
N CYS A 419 -11.05 1.60 14.33
CA CYS A 419 -11.41 0.42 15.07
C CYS A 419 -11.18 0.65 16.57
N GLU A 420 -12.16 0.21 17.33
CA GLU A 420 -12.09 0.19 18.79
C GLU A 420 -11.12 -0.90 19.21
N ILE A 421 -10.26 -0.56 20.15
CA ILE A 421 -9.24 -1.41 20.72
C ILE A 421 -9.33 -1.30 22.23
N SER A 422 -9.08 -2.38 22.93
CA SER A 422 -9.11 -2.41 24.39
C SER A 422 -8.01 -3.28 24.98
N ALA A 423 -7.69 -3.04 26.25
CA ALA A 423 -6.77 -3.85 27.03
C ALA A 423 -7.18 -3.90 28.50
N ASP A 424 -7.07 -5.07 29.12
CA ASP A 424 -7.45 -5.32 30.51
C ASP A 424 -6.33 -6.03 31.25
N PHE A 425 -6.11 -5.68 32.52
CA PHE A 425 -5.12 -6.35 33.35
C PHE A 425 -5.62 -7.75 33.76
N ALA A 426 -4.94 -8.79 33.30
CA ALA A 426 -5.31 -10.18 33.55
C ALA A 426 -4.68 -10.76 34.83
N SER A 427 -3.66 -10.10 35.40
CA SER A 427 -3.08 -10.45 36.70
C SER A 427 -2.81 -9.21 37.55
N LYS A 428 -2.69 -9.43 38.86
CA LYS A 428 -2.07 -8.44 39.74
C LYS A 428 -0.57 -8.29 39.42
N PRO A 429 0.05 -7.14 39.71
CA PRO A 429 1.49 -6.97 39.58
C PRO A 429 2.25 -7.99 40.44
N ILE A 430 3.28 -8.60 39.85
CA ILE A 430 4.19 -9.56 40.48
C ILE A 430 5.51 -8.82 40.74
N PRO A 431 6.04 -8.89 41.98
CA PRO A 431 7.29 -8.19 42.31
C PRO A 431 8.48 -8.77 41.54
N TYR A 432 9.35 -7.88 41.05
CA TYR A 432 10.63 -8.25 40.45
C TYR A 432 11.70 -8.32 41.54
N ASN A 433 12.08 -9.55 41.90
CA ASN A 433 13.00 -9.82 43.00
C ASN A 433 14.45 -9.97 42.53
N ILE A 434 15.38 -9.80 43.46
CA ILE A 434 16.83 -9.89 43.23
C ILE A 434 17.28 -11.26 42.70
N GLU A 435 16.54 -12.34 42.94
CA GLU A 435 16.86 -13.66 42.36
C GLU A 435 16.70 -13.70 40.83
N ASN A 436 15.91 -12.77 40.27
CA ASN A 436 15.72 -12.61 38.84
C ASN A 436 16.65 -11.55 38.23
N ASN A 437 17.66 -11.06 38.96
CA ASN A 437 18.59 -10.04 38.50
C ASN A 437 19.20 -10.39 37.12
N ASP A 438 19.23 -9.41 36.21
CA ASP A 438 19.68 -9.56 34.82
C ASP A 438 18.93 -10.64 34.01
N ARG A 439 17.75 -11.09 34.47
CA ARG A 439 16.88 -12.05 33.78
C ARG A 439 15.49 -11.48 33.57
N PHE A 440 14.88 -11.88 32.44
CA PHE A 440 13.49 -11.54 32.16
C PHE A 440 12.55 -12.28 33.09
N ALA A 441 11.75 -11.55 33.85
CA ALA A 441 10.67 -12.09 34.67
C ALA A 441 9.36 -11.35 34.40
N THR A 442 8.25 -12.08 34.43
CA THR A 442 6.91 -11.54 34.20
C THR A 442 6.48 -10.71 35.40
N ILE A 443 6.12 -9.44 35.17
CA ILE A 443 5.60 -8.54 36.21
C ILE A 443 4.10 -8.35 36.13
N VAL A 444 3.48 -8.51 34.96
CA VAL A 444 2.03 -8.42 34.82
C VAL A 444 1.58 -9.09 33.52
N THR A 445 0.36 -9.63 33.50
CA THR A 445 -0.29 -10.09 32.27
C THR A 445 -1.43 -9.16 31.87
N ILE A 446 -1.54 -8.90 30.57
CA ILE A 446 -2.51 -7.97 29.98
C ILE A 446 -3.22 -8.67 28.84
N GLU A 447 -4.54 -8.74 28.93
CA GLU A 447 -5.43 -9.22 27.88
C GLU A 447 -5.65 -8.08 26.88
N CYS A 448 -5.33 -8.30 25.60
CA CYS A 448 -5.43 -7.25 24.57
C CYS A 448 -6.48 -7.59 23.51
N ARG A 449 -7.31 -6.62 23.10
CA ARG A 449 -8.30 -6.78 22.03
C ARG A 449 -8.09 -5.71 20.96
N GLY A 450 -7.80 -6.14 19.73
CA GLY A 450 -7.59 -5.22 18.60
C GLY A 450 -6.27 -4.41 18.64
N LEU A 451 -5.42 -4.66 19.63
CA LEU A 451 -4.11 -4.03 19.80
C LEU A 451 -3.03 -5.02 20.24
N GLU A 452 -1.77 -4.67 19.98
CA GLU A 452 -0.57 -5.32 20.50
C GLU A 452 0.28 -4.29 21.26
N LEU A 453 0.83 -4.68 22.40
CA LEU A 453 1.79 -3.87 23.15
C LEU A 453 3.19 -4.11 22.59
N VAL A 454 3.83 -3.05 22.09
CA VAL A 454 5.13 -3.13 21.38
C VAL A 454 6.26 -2.43 22.11
N GLY A 455 5.96 -1.70 23.18
CA GLY A 455 6.94 -1.04 24.03
C GLY A 455 6.35 -0.70 25.38
N PHE A 456 7.22 -0.61 26.37
CA PHE A 456 6.89 -0.25 27.75
C PHE A 456 7.97 0.70 28.24
N GLU A 457 7.55 1.78 28.89
CA GLU A 457 8.45 2.77 29.49
C GLU A 457 8.07 2.89 30.97
N PRO A 458 8.82 2.26 31.90
CA PRO A 458 8.59 2.47 33.32
C PRO A 458 8.96 3.92 33.65
N ARG A 459 8.03 4.65 34.28
CA ARG A 459 8.24 6.05 34.72
C ARG A 459 8.28 6.10 36.25
N GLU A 460 7.65 7.10 36.86
CA GLU A 460 7.46 7.26 38.29
C GLU A 460 6.46 6.25 38.90
N GLY A 461 6.44 6.18 40.23
CA GLY A 461 5.43 5.44 41.00
C GLY A 461 5.77 3.99 41.30
N TRP A 462 7.07 3.65 41.40
CA TRP A 462 7.54 2.33 41.82
C TRP A 462 7.97 2.34 43.28
N LYS A 463 8.03 1.15 43.87
CA LYS A 463 8.65 0.91 45.16
C LYS A 463 9.51 -0.33 45.14
N ALA A 464 10.54 -0.36 45.98
CA ALA A 464 11.40 -1.51 46.18
C ALA A 464 11.78 -1.61 47.67
N LYS A 465 12.41 -2.70 48.06
CA LYS A 465 12.94 -2.90 49.41
C LYS A 465 14.43 -3.16 49.37
N GLY A 466 15.17 -2.63 50.35
CA GLY A 466 16.56 -3.01 50.59
C GLY A 466 16.65 -4.52 50.83
N ALA A 467 17.52 -5.21 50.10
CA ALA A 467 17.61 -6.66 50.08
C ALA A 467 17.96 -7.26 51.46
N GLU A 468 18.75 -6.53 52.25
CA GLU A 468 19.18 -6.97 53.60
C GLU A 468 18.44 -6.25 54.73
N SER A 469 18.19 -4.95 54.58
CA SER A 469 17.60 -4.10 55.63
C SER A 469 16.07 -4.14 55.70
N GLY A 470 15.41 -4.50 54.59
CA GLY A 470 13.97 -4.32 54.41
C GLY A 470 13.52 -2.86 54.40
N THR A 471 14.42 -1.88 54.27
CA THR A 471 14.08 -0.46 54.09
C THR A 471 13.23 -0.32 52.84
N VAL A 472 12.06 0.33 52.95
CA VAL A 472 11.16 0.54 51.81
C VAL A 472 11.55 1.84 51.13
N PHE A 473 11.85 1.76 49.84
CA PHE A 473 12.07 2.91 48.96
C PHE A 473 10.77 3.17 48.20
N GLU A 474 10.10 4.28 48.51
CA GLU A 474 8.88 4.73 47.85
C GLU A 474 9.23 5.78 46.77
N GLU A 475 8.31 6.05 45.84
CA GLU A 475 8.46 7.06 44.79
C GLU A 475 9.68 6.88 43.85
N ILE A 476 10.06 5.62 43.56
CA ILE A 476 11.11 5.32 42.59
C ILE A 476 10.66 5.79 41.19
N ASP A 477 11.48 6.65 40.57
CA ASP A 477 11.33 7.12 39.19
C ASP A 477 12.35 6.46 38.27
N LEU A 478 11.84 5.77 37.25
CA LEU A 478 12.61 5.02 36.26
C LEU A 478 12.58 5.67 34.87
N THR A 479 12.14 6.93 34.78
CA THR A 479 12.00 7.66 33.50
C THR A 479 13.31 7.73 32.71
N ASP A 480 14.46 7.88 33.40
CA ASP A 480 15.79 7.94 32.77
C ASP A 480 16.43 6.54 32.58
N GLY A 481 15.73 5.47 32.95
CA GLY A 481 16.19 4.08 32.83
C GLY A 481 17.16 3.63 33.93
N GLU A 482 17.45 4.50 34.90
CA GLU A 482 18.24 4.22 36.08
C GLU A 482 17.70 4.95 37.31
N TRP A 483 17.89 4.37 38.49
CA TRP A 483 17.61 4.95 39.79
C TRP A 483 18.70 4.52 40.77
N VAL A 484 19.15 5.43 41.61
CA VAL A 484 20.18 5.19 42.63
C VAL A 484 19.79 5.93 43.90
N ASP A 485 19.96 5.27 45.03
CA ASP A 485 19.74 5.85 46.36
C ASP A 485 20.71 5.18 47.37
N TYR A 486 20.58 5.50 48.66
CA TYR A 486 21.43 4.96 49.72
C TYR A 486 20.60 4.41 50.87
N ASP A 487 20.86 3.16 51.26
CA ASP A 487 20.18 2.51 52.37
C ASP A 487 20.93 2.76 53.68
N GLU A 488 20.46 3.73 54.46
CA GLU A 488 21.08 4.09 55.74
C GLU A 488 21.14 2.94 56.75
N LYS A 489 20.24 1.96 56.67
CA LYS A 489 20.21 0.83 57.62
C LYS A 489 21.24 -0.25 57.30
N SER A 490 21.56 -0.45 56.02
CA SER A 490 22.58 -1.41 55.59
C SER A 490 23.92 -0.76 55.25
N GLU A 491 23.98 0.58 55.28
CA GLU A 491 25.15 1.38 54.90
C GLU A 491 25.66 1.10 53.47
N MET A 492 24.75 0.67 52.58
CA MET A 492 25.07 0.31 51.19
C MET A 492 24.33 1.18 50.17
N PRO A 493 24.95 1.46 49.00
CA PRO A 493 24.22 2.04 47.88
C PRO A 493 23.20 1.04 47.34
N VAL A 494 22.07 1.55 46.90
CA VAL A 494 21.01 0.80 46.25
C VAL A 494 20.75 1.35 44.86
N GLY A 495 20.39 0.49 43.92
CA GLY A 495 20.21 0.94 42.54
C GLY A 495 19.43 -0.02 41.66
N ILE A 496 18.84 0.54 40.61
CA ILE A 496 18.12 -0.16 39.56
C ILE A 496 18.59 0.43 38.24
N SER A 497 19.09 -0.38 37.32
CA SER A 497 19.57 0.11 36.02
C SER A 497 19.30 -0.86 34.89
N LYS A 498 19.60 -0.42 33.66
CA LYS A 498 19.51 -1.21 32.41
C LYS A 498 18.17 -1.92 32.22
N ILE A 499 17.08 -1.18 32.42
CA ILE A 499 15.74 -1.77 32.32
C ILE A 499 15.40 -2.05 30.86
N GLU A 500 15.11 -3.31 30.57
CA GLU A 500 14.63 -3.79 29.28
C GLU A 500 13.25 -4.44 29.46
N ALA A 501 12.38 -4.27 28.47
CA ALA A 501 11.04 -4.85 28.49
C ALA A 501 10.76 -5.64 27.21
N LYS A 502 10.05 -6.75 27.35
CA LYS A 502 9.52 -7.54 26.23
C LYS A 502 8.14 -8.09 26.55
N PHE A 503 7.39 -8.39 25.50
CA PHE A 503 6.08 -9.00 25.61
C PHE A 503 6.12 -10.44 25.09
N VAL A 504 5.57 -11.37 25.86
CA VAL A 504 5.49 -12.79 25.51
C VAL A 504 4.03 -13.21 25.50
N LYS A 505 3.56 -13.84 24.42
CA LYS A 505 2.20 -14.40 24.36
C LYS A 505 2.14 -15.63 25.27
N VAL A 506 1.26 -15.61 26.26
CA VAL A 506 1.08 -16.69 27.26
C VAL A 506 -0.06 -17.62 26.86
N LYS A 507 -1.10 -17.07 26.23
CA LYS A 507 -2.26 -17.79 25.73
C LYS A 507 -2.70 -17.17 24.42
#